data_AF-A0A3C0B5L3-F1
#
_entry.id   AF-A0A3C0B5L3-F1
#
_cell.length_a   1.000
_cell.length_b   1.000
_cell.length_c   1.000
_cell.angle_alpha   90.00
_cell.angle_beta   90.00
_cell.angle_gamma   90.00
#
_symmetry.space_group_name_H-M   'P 1'
#
loop_
_entity.id
_entity.type
_entity.pdbx_description
1 polymer ?
#
loop_
_entity_poly.entity_id
_entity_poly.type
_entity_poly.pdbx_seq_one_letter_code
_entity_poly.pdbx_strand_id
1 'polypeptide(L)'
;KNSIEIIGDIPLYVSYDSSDAWANHEVFMLDKNLNPDLVAGVPPDFFSETGQLWGNVLFNWDFLKQTGFEWWIRRISYNLELADIIRIDHFRGLLAFWAVPFGEETAINGKWIDAPGKELFEALYEKFGELPIIAEDLGVITPDVDALREKYNLPGMKILQFGFDESDFNGFLPHFYHPNSVV
;
A
#
# COMPACT_ATOMS: atom_id res chain seq x y z
N LYS A 1 -9.39 10.77 29.68
CA LYS A 1 -9.29 10.59 28.20
C LYS A 1 -10.69 10.66 27.64
N ASN A 2 -10.91 11.34 26.51
CA ASN A 2 -12.25 11.64 25.94
C ASN A 2 -12.84 10.53 25.06
N SER A 3 -12.29 9.30 25.11
CA SER A 3 -12.68 8.19 24.21
C SER A 3 -12.62 8.57 22.73
N ILE A 4 -11.60 9.34 22.34
CA ILE A 4 -11.30 9.69 20.96
C ILE A 4 -10.13 8.82 20.52
N GLU A 5 -10.31 8.11 19.41
CA GLU A 5 -9.26 7.36 18.72
C GLU A 5 -8.69 8.20 17.58
N ILE A 6 -7.40 8.01 17.30
CA ILE A 6 -6.64 8.73 16.26
C ILE A 6 -6.36 7.77 15.11
N ILE A 7 -6.77 8.15 13.91
CA ILE A 7 -6.40 7.48 12.67
C ILE A 7 -5.15 8.16 12.12
N GLY A 8 -4.03 7.44 12.14
CA GLY A 8 -2.79 7.78 11.45
C GLY A 8 -2.82 7.31 10.00
N ASP A 9 -1.79 7.68 9.25
CA ASP A 9 -1.67 7.39 7.84
C ASP A 9 -0.22 7.11 7.48
N ILE A 10 0.03 6.01 6.76
CA ILE A 10 1.36 5.71 6.23
C ILE A 10 1.30 5.55 4.71
N PRO A 11 2.16 6.27 3.96
CA PRO A 11 2.31 6.03 2.53
C PRO A 11 2.85 4.61 2.31
N LEU A 12 2.48 3.91 1.23
CA LEU A 12 3.07 2.58 0.97
C LEU A 12 4.60 2.67 0.89
N TYR A 13 5.09 3.59 0.06
CA TYR A 13 6.50 3.76 -0.22
C TYR A 13 7.14 4.92 0.54
N VAL A 14 8.47 4.92 0.59
CA VAL A 14 9.29 6.02 1.10
C VAL A 14 9.97 6.75 -0.05
N SER A 15 10.39 7.99 0.18
CA SER A 15 11.20 8.72 -0.81
C SER A 15 12.56 8.06 -0.99
N TYR A 16 13.12 8.13 -2.20
CA TYR A 16 14.51 7.73 -2.45
C TYR A 16 15.49 8.55 -1.60
N ASP A 17 15.30 9.88 -1.56
CA ASP A 17 16.06 10.77 -0.69
C ASP A 17 15.43 10.81 0.71
N SER A 18 15.62 9.73 1.47
CA SER A 18 15.14 9.60 2.84
C SER A 18 16.13 8.86 3.73
N SER A 19 16.05 9.08 5.04
CA SER A 19 16.82 8.31 6.02
C SER A 19 16.46 6.83 6.00
N ASP A 20 15.21 6.48 5.67
CA ASP A 20 14.78 5.09 5.55
C ASP A 20 15.54 4.38 4.43
N ALA A 21 15.58 4.97 3.24
CA ALA A 21 16.31 4.44 2.09
C ALA A 21 17.83 4.41 2.32
N TRP A 22 18.37 5.46 2.93
CA TRP A 22 19.81 5.56 3.20
C TRP A 22 20.30 4.57 4.27
N ALA A 23 19.58 4.42 5.38
CA ALA A 23 20.01 3.59 6.50
C ALA A 23 19.64 2.11 6.37
N ASN A 24 18.74 1.77 5.45
CA ASN A 24 18.21 0.41 5.26
C ASN A 24 18.23 0.02 3.78
N HIS A 25 19.31 0.29 3.05
CA HIS A 25 19.38 0.09 1.60
C HIS A 25 18.97 -1.32 1.15
N GLU A 26 19.17 -2.36 1.98
CA GLU A 26 18.84 -3.75 1.65
C GLU A 26 17.34 -4.00 1.56
N VAL A 27 16.54 -3.16 2.24
CA VAL A 27 15.07 -3.20 2.22
C VAL A 27 14.51 -2.76 0.87
N PHE A 28 15.31 -2.08 0.04
CA PHE A 28 14.87 -1.47 -1.21
C PHE A 28 15.59 -2.08 -2.43
N MET A 29 14.95 -1.98 -3.60
CA MET A 29 15.51 -2.44 -4.87
C MET A 29 16.51 -1.42 -5.42
N LEU A 30 17.73 -1.44 -4.87
CA LEU A 30 18.82 -0.55 -5.24
C LEU A 30 20.00 -1.34 -5.84
N ASP A 31 20.68 -0.72 -6.81
CA ASP A 31 21.91 -1.24 -7.40
C ASP A 31 23.10 -1.09 -6.43
N LYS A 32 24.28 -1.59 -6.84
CA LYS A 32 25.52 -1.51 -6.04
C LYS A 32 26.00 -0.07 -5.76
N ASN A 33 25.51 0.91 -6.51
CA ASN A 33 25.80 2.33 -6.34
C ASN A 33 24.66 3.05 -5.59
N LEU A 34 23.70 2.29 -5.05
CA LEU A 34 22.50 2.77 -4.36
C LEU A 34 21.50 3.53 -5.24
N ASN A 35 21.54 3.35 -6.57
CA ASN A 35 20.50 3.89 -7.45
C ASN A 35 19.32 2.91 -7.57
N PRO A 36 18.07 3.40 -7.74
CA PRO A 36 16.94 2.51 -8.02
C PRO A 36 17.09 1.82 -9.39
N ASP A 37 16.79 0.52 -9.46
CA ASP A 37 16.59 -0.17 -10.74
C ASP A 37 15.19 0.10 -11.30
N LEU A 38 14.20 0.13 -10.39
CA LEU A 38 12.79 0.35 -10.66
C LEU A 38 12.25 1.36 -9.64
N VAL A 39 11.25 2.13 -10.07
CA VAL A 39 10.55 3.10 -9.23
C VAL A 39 9.04 2.87 -9.25
N ALA A 40 8.38 3.37 -8.21
CA ALA A 40 6.94 3.25 -8.03
C ALA A 40 6.14 4.15 -8.97
N GLY A 41 4.94 3.69 -9.29
CA GLY A 41 3.92 4.44 -9.99
C GLY A 41 2.61 3.66 -10.07
N VAL A 42 1.73 4.09 -10.96
CA VAL A 42 0.53 3.36 -11.38
C VAL A 42 0.40 3.41 -12.91
N PRO A 43 -0.16 2.35 -13.53
CA PRO A 43 -0.30 2.30 -14.98
C PRO A 43 -1.27 3.36 -15.51
N PRO A 44 -1.27 3.61 -16.83
CA PRO A 44 -2.36 4.33 -17.47
C PRO A 44 -3.72 3.73 -17.15
N ASP A 45 -4.71 4.60 -16.96
CA ASP A 45 -6.09 4.24 -16.73
C ASP A 45 -7.03 5.24 -17.43
N PHE A 46 -8.34 5.11 -17.20
CA PHE A 46 -9.34 5.99 -17.78
C PHE A 46 -9.16 7.47 -17.36
N PHE A 47 -8.53 7.73 -16.22
CA PHE A 47 -8.29 9.07 -15.67
C PHE A 47 -6.93 9.66 -16.08
N SER A 48 -5.96 8.82 -16.42
CA SER A 48 -4.61 9.24 -16.85
C SER A 48 -4.08 8.40 -18.01
N GLU A 49 -3.95 9.02 -19.20
CA GLU A 49 -3.38 8.38 -20.40
C GLU A 49 -1.92 7.91 -20.22
N THR A 50 -1.17 8.51 -19.30
CA THR A 50 0.26 8.20 -19.07
C THR A 50 0.52 7.52 -17.74
N GLY A 51 -0.54 7.22 -16.97
CA GLY A 51 -0.43 6.76 -15.58
C GLY A 51 0.16 7.85 -14.68
N GLN A 52 0.77 7.44 -13.56
CA GLN A 52 1.44 8.35 -12.65
C GLN A 52 2.80 7.77 -12.25
N LEU A 53 3.86 8.54 -12.48
CA LEU A 53 5.21 8.18 -12.07
C LEU A 53 5.52 8.87 -10.75
N TRP A 54 5.58 8.11 -9.66
CA TRP A 54 5.80 8.67 -8.32
C TRP A 54 7.28 8.77 -7.97
N GLY A 55 8.11 7.86 -8.49
CA GLY A 55 9.57 7.92 -8.35
C GLY A 55 10.11 7.37 -7.02
N ASN A 56 9.26 6.85 -6.14
CA ASN A 56 9.68 6.23 -4.89
C ASN A 56 10.48 4.95 -5.10
N VAL A 57 11.31 4.60 -4.12
CA VAL A 57 11.99 3.30 -4.08
C VAL A 57 10.99 2.17 -3.85
N LEU A 58 11.19 1.06 -4.55
CA LEU A 58 10.42 -0.17 -4.38
C LEU A 58 11.07 -1.09 -3.36
N PHE A 59 10.28 -1.92 -2.71
CA PHE A 59 10.76 -2.87 -1.71
C PHE A 59 11.46 -4.07 -2.33
N ASN A 60 12.61 -4.45 -1.75
CA ASN A 60 13.21 -5.76 -1.95
C ASN A 60 12.45 -6.79 -1.10
N TRP A 61 11.36 -7.31 -1.68
CA TRP A 61 10.48 -8.25 -0.99
C TRP A 61 11.16 -9.57 -0.61
N ASP A 62 12.17 -10.01 -1.37
CA ASP A 62 12.95 -11.20 -1.03
C ASP A 62 13.76 -11.00 0.26
N PHE A 63 14.41 -9.84 0.40
CA PHE A 63 15.13 -9.48 1.63
C PHE A 63 14.18 -9.32 2.82
N LEU A 64 13.04 -8.64 2.62
CA LEU A 64 12.01 -8.51 3.65
C LEU A 64 11.50 -9.87 4.11
N LYS A 65 11.24 -10.79 3.19
CA LYS A 65 10.81 -12.15 3.53
C LYS A 65 11.87 -12.93 4.30
N GLN A 66 13.14 -12.84 3.87
CA GLN A 66 14.27 -13.50 4.55
C GLN A 66 14.49 -12.98 5.97
N THR A 67 14.18 -11.71 6.22
CA THR A 67 14.31 -11.06 7.54
C THR A 67 13.02 -11.11 8.37
N GLY A 68 12.01 -11.87 7.94
CA GLY A 68 10.74 -12.00 8.67
C GLY A 68 9.93 -10.71 8.72
N PHE A 69 10.08 -9.85 7.71
CA PHE A 69 9.40 -8.56 7.57
C PHE A 69 9.68 -7.56 8.71
N GLU A 70 10.82 -7.70 9.40
CA GLU A 70 11.17 -6.90 10.58
C GLU A 70 11.07 -5.38 10.34
N TRP A 71 11.46 -4.88 9.17
CA TRP A 71 11.35 -3.45 8.85
C TRP A 71 9.89 -2.97 8.85
N TRP A 72 8.98 -3.74 8.25
CA TRP A 72 7.55 -3.42 8.25
C TRP A 72 6.93 -3.56 9.63
N ILE A 73 7.31 -4.59 10.39
CA ILE A 73 6.86 -4.76 11.78
C ILE A 73 7.25 -3.55 12.63
N ARG A 74 8.51 -3.10 12.54
CA ARG A 74 8.98 -1.91 13.25
C ARG A 74 8.24 -0.64 12.81
N ARG A 75 8.00 -0.49 11.51
CA ARG A 75 7.24 0.64 10.95
C ARG A 75 5.82 0.71 11.52
N ILE A 76 5.10 -0.41 11.53
CA ILE A 76 3.75 -0.49 12.09
C ILE A 76 3.78 -0.25 13.59
N SER A 77 4.69 -0.91 14.31
CA SER A 77 4.84 -0.73 15.77
C SER A 77 5.02 0.73 16.16
N TYR A 78 5.90 1.45 15.45
CA TYR A 78 6.17 2.86 15.74
C TYR A 78 4.96 3.76 15.46
N ASN A 79 4.22 3.50 14.38
CA ASN A 79 3.03 4.29 14.06
C ASN A 79 1.89 4.03 15.07
N LEU A 80 1.78 2.82 15.62
CA LEU A 80 0.82 2.49 16.68
C LEU A 80 1.16 3.11 18.04
N GLU A 81 2.38 3.65 18.22
CA GLU A 81 2.69 4.50 19.38
C GLU A 81 2.10 5.91 19.24
N LEU A 82 1.80 6.34 18.01
CA LEU A 82 1.34 7.69 17.67
C LEU A 82 -0.17 7.75 17.36
N ALA A 83 -0.73 6.66 16.86
CA ALA A 83 -2.12 6.54 16.44
C ALA A 83 -2.73 5.22 16.94
N ASP A 84 -4.05 5.21 17.13
CA ASP A 84 -4.78 4.01 17.55
C ASP A 84 -5.09 3.09 16.35
N ILE A 85 -5.24 3.68 15.16
CA ILE A 85 -5.53 2.99 13.88
C ILE A 85 -4.62 3.57 12.80
N ILE A 86 -4.16 2.74 11.86
CA ILE A 86 -3.30 3.18 10.74
C ILE A 86 -4.01 2.93 9.41
N ARG A 87 -4.20 3.97 8.60
CA ARG A 87 -4.48 3.80 7.17
C ARG A 87 -3.18 3.45 6.45
N ILE A 88 -3.18 2.38 5.67
CA ILE A 88 -2.12 2.09 4.70
C ILE A 88 -2.58 2.57 3.33
N ASP A 89 -1.94 3.63 2.85
CA ASP A 89 -2.10 4.14 1.50
C ASP A 89 -1.67 3.11 0.45
N HIS A 90 -2.33 3.12 -0.71
CA HIS A 90 -2.06 2.25 -1.84
C HIS A 90 -1.95 0.76 -1.46
N PHE A 91 -2.87 0.29 -0.62
CA PHE A 91 -2.81 -1.04 0.02
C PHE A 91 -2.62 -2.18 -1.00
N ARG A 92 -3.20 -2.03 -2.19
CA ARG A 92 -3.08 -3.01 -3.30
C ARG A 92 -1.63 -3.29 -3.69
N GLY A 93 -0.73 -2.33 -3.50
CA GLY A 93 0.71 -2.45 -3.73
C GLY A 93 1.39 -3.53 -2.88
N LEU A 94 0.75 -3.99 -1.81
CA LEU A 94 1.22 -5.09 -0.98
C LEU A 94 0.94 -6.47 -1.60
N LEU A 95 0.05 -6.58 -2.59
CA LEU A 95 -0.24 -7.82 -3.32
C LEU A 95 0.43 -7.83 -4.69
N ALA A 96 0.38 -6.71 -5.39
CA ALA A 96 1.17 -6.47 -6.60
C ALA A 96 1.37 -4.97 -6.78
N PHE A 97 2.49 -4.56 -7.35
CA PHE A 97 2.80 -3.15 -7.57
C PHE A 97 3.25 -2.90 -9.01
N TRP A 98 3.00 -1.68 -9.47
CA TRP A 98 3.46 -1.22 -10.78
C TRP A 98 4.88 -0.69 -10.65
N ALA A 99 5.80 -1.34 -11.34
CA ALA A 99 7.22 -1.04 -11.29
C ALA A 99 7.68 -0.50 -12.63
N VAL A 100 8.22 0.72 -12.63
CA VAL A 100 8.67 1.44 -13.83
C VAL A 100 10.20 1.47 -13.85
N PRO A 101 10.88 1.20 -14.99
CA PRO A 101 12.33 1.38 -15.11
C PRO A 101 12.78 2.77 -14.65
N PHE A 102 13.82 2.82 -13.82
CA PHE A 102 14.38 4.11 -13.38
C PHE A 102 14.92 4.89 -14.58
N GLY A 103 14.58 6.18 -14.64
CA GLY A 103 14.94 7.08 -15.75
C GLY A 103 13.86 7.26 -16.82
N GLU A 104 12.76 6.51 -16.77
CA GLU A 104 11.57 6.81 -17.58
C GLU A 104 10.95 8.17 -17.20
N GLU A 105 10.37 8.87 -18.18
CA GLU A 105 9.66 10.14 -17.96
C GLU A 105 8.19 9.94 -17.57
N THR A 106 7.62 8.76 -17.84
CA THR A 106 6.22 8.41 -17.59
C THR A 106 6.08 7.01 -17.01
N ALA A 107 4.88 6.64 -16.54
CA ALA A 107 4.62 5.31 -15.97
C ALA A 107 4.19 4.26 -17.01
N ILE A 108 4.15 4.61 -18.31
CA ILE A 108 3.62 3.74 -19.37
C ILE A 108 4.40 2.43 -19.47
N ASN A 109 5.73 2.49 -19.39
CA ASN A 109 6.62 1.36 -19.63
C ASN A 109 6.89 0.52 -18.36
N GLY A 110 5.97 0.52 -17.41
CA GLY A 110 6.06 -0.32 -16.21
C GLY A 110 5.52 -1.73 -16.41
N LYS A 111 5.56 -2.51 -15.33
CA LYS A 111 4.97 -3.85 -15.25
C LYS A 111 4.46 -4.14 -13.85
N TRP A 112 3.45 -4.98 -13.75
CA TRP A 112 3.02 -5.54 -12.47
C TRP A 112 4.04 -6.56 -11.96
N ILE A 113 4.42 -6.42 -10.69
CA ILE A 113 5.27 -7.36 -9.96
C ILE A 113 4.51 -7.78 -8.70
N ASP A 114 4.47 -9.08 -8.44
CA ASP A 114 3.82 -9.63 -7.25
C ASP A 114 4.60 -9.26 -5.98
N ALA A 115 3.86 -9.00 -4.90
CA ALA A 115 4.39 -8.75 -3.57
C ALA A 115 3.86 -9.82 -2.58
N PRO A 116 4.65 -10.23 -1.58
CA PRO A 116 4.29 -11.24 -0.60
C PRO A 116 3.39 -10.66 0.50
N GLY A 117 2.32 -9.95 0.14
CA GLY A 117 1.42 -9.29 1.09
C GLY A 117 0.74 -10.27 2.05
N LYS A 118 0.45 -11.48 1.59
CA LYS A 118 -0.11 -12.53 2.45
C LYS A 118 0.87 -12.89 3.57
N GLU A 119 2.13 -13.15 3.23
CA GLU A 119 3.17 -13.48 4.20
C GLU A 119 3.51 -12.30 5.12
N LEU A 120 3.50 -11.07 4.59
CA LEU A 120 3.66 -9.86 5.40
C LEU A 120 2.56 -9.77 6.46
N PHE A 121 1.29 -9.91 6.07
CA PHE A 121 0.18 -9.83 7.01
C PHE A 121 0.11 -11.02 7.97
N GLU A 122 0.59 -12.20 7.58
CA GLU A 122 0.82 -13.32 8.50
C GLU A 122 1.82 -12.92 9.59
N ALA A 123 2.97 -12.35 9.22
CA ALA A 123 3.98 -11.89 10.19
C ALA A 123 3.47 -10.75 11.08
N LEU A 124 2.73 -9.78 10.52
CA LEU A 124 2.10 -8.72 11.30
C LEU A 124 1.07 -9.27 12.30
N TYR A 125 0.21 -10.19 11.85
CA TYR A 125 -0.81 -10.80 12.72
C TYR A 125 -0.18 -11.66 13.83
N GLU A 126 0.87 -12.41 13.53
CA GLU A 126 1.63 -13.14 14.56
C GLU A 126 2.25 -12.21 15.61
N LYS A 127 2.65 -11.00 15.20
CA LYS A 127 3.28 -10.02 16.08
C LYS A 127 2.29 -9.24 16.93
N PHE A 128 1.18 -8.78 16.33
CA PHE A 128 0.27 -7.80 16.94
C PHE A 128 -1.09 -8.40 17.32
N GLY A 129 -1.45 -9.56 16.77
CA GLY A 129 -2.82 -10.09 16.86
C GLY A 129 -3.74 -9.29 15.96
N GLU A 130 -4.75 -8.65 16.55
CA GLU A 130 -5.64 -7.75 15.80
C GLU A 130 -4.84 -6.61 15.16
N LEU A 131 -5.17 -6.31 13.90
CA LEU A 131 -4.48 -5.31 13.11
C LEU A 131 -5.42 -4.10 12.97
N PRO A 132 -5.21 -3.02 13.74
CA PRO A 132 -6.00 -1.79 13.61
C PRO A 132 -5.55 -1.01 12.37
N ILE A 133 -5.81 -1.60 11.19
CA ILE A 133 -5.37 -1.11 9.89
C ILE A 133 -6.59 -0.87 9.00
N ILE A 134 -6.66 0.31 8.40
CA ILE A 134 -7.59 0.62 7.31
C ILE A 134 -6.82 0.40 6.00
N ALA A 135 -7.39 -0.39 5.09
CA ALA A 135 -6.86 -0.56 3.75
C ALA A 135 -7.39 0.56 2.84
N GLU A 136 -6.50 1.38 2.29
CA GLU A 136 -6.85 2.24 1.17
C GLU A 136 -6.93 1.36 -0.10
N ASP A 137 -8.15 1.00 -0.46
CA ASP A 137 -8.50 0.08 -1.54
C ASP A 137 -9.31 0.76 -2.65
N LEU A 138 -8.94 1.99 -3.03
CA LEU A 138 -9.56 2.71 -4.13
C LEU A 138 -8.91 2.37 -5.48
N GLY A 139 -9.61 2.71 -6.57
CA GLY A 139 -9.18 2.43 -7.93
C GLY A 139 -9.53 1.00 -8.39
N VAL A 140 -8.73 0.46 -9.32
CA VAL A 140 -8.96 -0.88 -9.87
C VAL A 140 -8.37 -1.94 -8.93
N ILE A 141 -9.25 -2.57 -8.15
CA ILE A 141 -8.90 -3.60 -7.17
C ILE A 141 -9.18 -5.01 -7.73
N THR A 142 -8.30 -5.95 -7.36
CA THR A 142 -8.36 -7.34 -7.76
C THR A 142 -8.84 -8.23 -6.59
N PRO A 143 -9.48 -9.38 -6.85
CA PRO A 143 -10.10 -10.22 -5.79
C PRO A 143 -9.15 -10.68 -4.68
N ASP A 144 -7.85 -10.76 -4.97
CA ASP A 144 -6.81 -11.10 -4.00
C ASP A 144 -6.55 -10.02 -2.95
N VAL A 145 -6.75 -8.75 -3.30
CA VAL A 145 -6.69 -7.61 -2.37
C VAL A 145 -7.89 -7.67 -1.41
N ASP A 146 -9.09 -7.87 -1.94
CA ASP A 146 -10.30 -8.06 -1.12
C ASP A 146 -10.16 -9.28 -0.20
N ALA A 147 -9.67 -10.40 -0.71
CA ALA A 147 -9.47 -11.60 0.08
C ALA A 147 -8.46 -11.38 1.23
N LEU A 148 -7.40 -10.60 1.02
CA LEU A 148 -6.46 -10.26 2.08
C LEU A 148 -7.11 -9.36 3.13
N ARG A 149 -7.80 -8.30 2.68
CA ARG A 149 -8.52 -7.35 3.53
C ARG A 149 -9.54 -8.07 4.42
N GLU A 150 -10.34 -8.96 3.85
CA GLU A 150 -11.34 -9.74 4.57
C GLU A 150 -10.73 -10.77 5.53
N LYS A 151 -9.64 -11.47 5.12
CA LYS A 151 -8.94 -12.45 5.98
C LYS A 151 -8.50 -11.84 7.31
N TYR A 152 -8.04 -10.59 7.30
CA TYR A 152 -7.55 -9.88 8.49
C TYR A 152 -8.56 -8.87 9.05
N ASN A 153 -9.81 -8.90 8.58
CA ASN A 153 -10.90 -8.02 9.01
C ASN A 153 -10.55 -6.52 8.91
N LEU A 154 -9.81 -6.14 7.86
CA LEU A 154 -9.39 -4.76 7.64
C LEU A 154 -10.55 -3.97 6.98
N PRO A 155 -11.00 -2.83 7.52
CA PRO A 155 -11.94 -1.97 6.83
C PRO A 155 -11.33 -1.44 5.52
N GLY A 156 -12.13 -1.46 4.45
CA GLY A 156 -11.84 -0.75 3.20
C GLY A 156 -12.40 0.68 3.23
N MET A 157 -12.23 1.43 2.16
CA MET A 157 -12.68 2.81 2.02
C MET A 157 -13.80 2.94 0.97
N LYS A 158 -14.75 3.85 1.23
CA LYS A 158 -15.83 4.21 0.31
C LYS A 158 -15.93 5.71 0.19
N ILE A 159 -15.66 6.24 -0.99
CA ILE A 159 -15.73 7.68 -1.24
C ILE A 159 -17.05 8.01 -1.91
N LEU A 160 -17.97 8.62 -1.16
CA LEU A 160 -19.33 8.92 -1.65
C LEU A 160 -19.34 9.75 -2.94
N GLN A 161 -18.34 10.60 -3.16
CA GLN A 161 -18.22 11.42 -4.38
C GLN A 161 -18.05 10.58 -5.65
N PHE A 162 -17.51 9.35 -5.55
CA PHE A 162 -17.35 8.43 -6.69
C PHE A 162 -18.64 7.67 -7.03
N GLY A 163 -19.65 7.66 -6.16
CA GLY A 163 -20.90 6.94 -6.38
C GLY A 163 -21.88 7.61 -7.36
N PHE A 164 -21.49 8.74 -7.98
CA PHE A 164 -22.38 9.54 -8.82
C PHE A 164 -21.79 9.87 -10.19
N ASP A 165 -20.67 9.24 -10.57
CA ASP A 165 -20.20 9.33 -11.96
C ASP A 165 -21.02 8.40 -12.89
N GLU A 166 -20.96 8.67 -14.20
CA GLU A 166 -21.71 7.90 -15.22
C GLU A 166 -21.09 6.51 -15.51
N SER A 167 -20.07 6.10 -14.76
CA SER A 167 -19.44 4.79 -14.94
C SER A 167 -20.13 3.73 -14.07
N ASP A 168 -20.40 2.55 -14.61
CA ASP A 168 -21.13 1.45 -13.96
C ASP A 168 -20.44 0.84 -12.71
N PHE A 169 -19.42 1.49 -12.14
CA PHE A 169 -18.68 1.02 -10.97
C PHE A 169 -19.32 1.46 -9.65
N ASN A 170 -20.61 1.17 -9.46
CA ASN A 170 -21.35 1.82 -8.38
C ASN A 170 -21.22 1.17 -6.99
N GLY A 171 -20.07 0.58 -6.68
CA GLY A 171 -19.74 0.08 -5.33
C GLY A 171 -19.58 1.18 -4.27
N PHE A 172 -19.65 2.45 -4.67
CA PHE A 172 -19.51 3.63 -3.81
C PHE A 172 -20.83 4.25 -3.37
N LEU A 173 -21.99 3.69 -3.74
CA LEU A 173 -23.29 4.09 -3.19
C LEU A 173 -23.60 3.39 -1.87
N PRO A 174 -24.32 4.05 -0.92
CA PRO A 174 -24.52 3.52 0.43
C PRO A 174 -25.15 2.13 0.54
N HIS A 175 -25.98 1.72 -0.42
CA HIS A 175 -26.64 0.42 -0.40
C HIS A 175 -25.71 -0.75 -0.82
N PHE A 176 -24.49 -0.46 -1.27
CA PHE A 176 -23.45 -1.44 -1.55
C PHE A 176 -22.40 -1.55 -0.43
N TYR A 177 -22.48 -0.73 0.62
CA TYR A 177 -21.47 -0.71 1.67
C TYR A 177 -21.52 -1.98 2.51
N HIS A 178 -20.34 -2.53 2.76
CA HIS A 178 -20.13 -3.54 3.78
C HIS A 178 -19.95 -2.84 5.14
N PRO A 179 -20.45 -3.37 6.27
CA PRO A 179 -20.30 -2.74 7.59
C PRO A 179 -18.85 -2.47 7.99
N ASN A 180 -17.92 -3.32 7.53
CA ASN A 180 -16.48 -3.13 7.73
C ASN A 180 -15.91 -2.19 6.65
N SER A 181 -16.28 -0.92 6.69
CA SER A 181 -15.82 0.12 5.75
C SER A 181 -15.78 1.49 6.43
N VAL A 182 -14.87 2.35 5.97
CA VAL A 182 -14.81 3.79 6.30
C VAL A 182 -15.40 4.58 5.13
N VAL A 183 -16.34 5.49 5.42
CA VAL A 183 -17.08 6.30 4.44
C VAL A 183 -16.77 7.78 4.64
#